data_AF-A8V4N5-F1
#
_entry.id   AF-A8V4N5-F1
#
_cell.length_a   1.000
_cell.length_b   1.000
_cell.length_c   1.000
_cell.angle_alpha   90.00
_cell.angle_beta   90.00
_cell.angle_gamma   90.00
#
_symmetry.space_group_name_H-M   'P 1'
#
loop_
_entity.id
_entity.type
_entity.pdbx_description
1 polymer ?
#
loop_
_entity_poly.entity_id
_entity_poly.type
_entity_poly.pdbx_seq_one_letter_code
_entity_poly.pdbx_strand_id
1 'polypeptide(L)' 'MNLLIAKSRVLKSIRDYFDKTGAFEVITDILQAFPNLDSNIYPVEVEVVNEKGEKLKKYLHTSPEIAMKKLLAKYK' A
#
# COMPACT_ATOMS: atom_id res chain seq x y z
N MET A 1 -20.91 -14.34 10.60
CA MET A 1 -19.70 -14.61 11.41
C MET A 1 -18.72 -15.57 10.73
N ASN A 2 -19.18 -16.72 10.21
CA ASN A 2 -18.29 -17.74 9.60
C ASN A 2 -17.40 -17.23 8.46
N LEU A 3 -17.92 -16.38 7.56
CA LEU A 3 -17.13 -15.80 6.47
C LEU A 3 -15.99 -14.91 6.98
N LEU A 4 -16.22 -14.10 8.01
CA LEU A 4 -15.19 -13.22 8.58
C LEU A 4 -14.08 -14.03 9.27
N ILE A 5 -14.47 -15.08 10.00
CA ILE A 5 -13.52 -16.02 10.61
C ILE A 5 -12.69 -16.72 9.53
N ALA A 6 -13.33 -17.18 8.44
CA ALA A 6 -12.62 -17.80 7.32
C ALA A 6 -11.63 -16.84 6.66
N LYS A 7 -12.04 -15.58 6.38
CA LYS A 7 -11.13 -14.55 5.83
C LYS A 7 -9.96 -14.27 6.77
N SER A 8 -10.20 -14.17 8.07
CA SER A 8 -9.14 -13.99 9.07
C SER A 8 -8.13 -15.14 9.06
N ARG A 9 -8.60 -16.40 8.98
CA ARG A 9 -7.74 -17.58 8.86
C ARG A 9 -6.90 -17.56 7.59
N VAL A 10 -7.49 -17.20 6.44
CA VAL A 10 -6.74 -17.08 5.18
C VAL A 10 -5.64 -16.02 5.28
N LEU A 11 -5.97 -14.84 5.82
CA LEU A 11 -4.98 -13.77 6.02
C LEU A 11 -3.85 -14.20 6.95
N LYS A 12 -4.15 -14.95 8.01
CA LYS A 12 -3.12 -15.52 8.90
C LYS A 12 -2.23 -16.51 8.15
N SER A 13 -2.80 -17.45 7.41
CA SER A 13 -2.03 -18.44 6.64
C SER A 13 -1.11 -17.81 5.60
N ILE A 14 -1.53 -16.72 4.96
CA ILE A 14 -0.68 -15.98 4.01
C ILE A 14 0.54 -15.40 4.74
N ARG A 15 0.35 -14.77 5.90
CA ARG A 15 1.45 -14.23 6.71
C ARG A 15 2.40 -15.33 7.20
N ASP A 16 1.85 -16.40 7.77
CA ASP A 16 2.63 -17.55 8.28
C ASP A 16 3.47 -18.20 7.16
N TYR A 17 3.00 -18.19 5.92
CA TYR A 17 3.78 -18.65 4.77
C TYR A 17 4.97 -17.73 4.48
N PHE A 18 4.74 -16.41 4.37
CA PHE A 18 5.81 -15.47 4.04
C PHE A 18 6.86 -15.35 5.15
N ASP A 19 6.46 -15.43 6.40
CA ASP A 19 7.37 -15.46 7.55
C ASP A 19 8.39 -16.61 7.43
N LYS A 20 7.91 -17.80 7.03
CA LYS A 20 8.78 -18.98 6.79
C LYS A 20 9.72 -18.82 5.60
N THR A 21 9.42 -17.93 4.65
CA THR A 21 10.32 -17.62 3.53
C THR A 21 11.41 -16.60 3.91
N GLY A 22 11.36 -16.03 5.12
CA GLY A 22 12.23 -14.93 5.56
C GLY A 22 11.85 -13.58 4.97
N ALA A 23 10.64 -13.45 4.41
CA ALA A 23 10.14 -12.19 3.89
C ALA A 23 9.67 -11.29 5.04
N PHE A 24 9.99 -10.00 4.97
CA PHE A 24 9.50 -9.00 5.92
C PHE A 24 8.17 -8.41 5.47
N GLU A 25 7.14 -8.48 6.33
CA GLU A 25 5.90 -7.71 6.13
C GLU A 25 6.20 -6.22 6.34
N VAL A 26 5.75 -5.37 5.40
CA VAL A 26 5.97 -3.92 5.44
C VAL A 26 4.66 -3.18 5.18
N ILE A 27 4.55 -1.98 5.74
CA ILE A 27 3.46 -1.04 5.45
C ILE A 27 4.07 0.16 4.74
N THR A 28 3.47 0.54 3.62
CA THR A 28 3.90 1.68 2.81
C THR A 28 2.82 2.76 2.78
N ASP A 29 3.21 4.00 2.48
CA ASP A 29 2.30 5.15 2.45
C ASP A 29 1.13 4.94 1.48
N ILE A 30 -0.10 5.13 1.98
CA ILE A 30 -1.34 4.97 1.20
C ILE A 30 -1.53 6.13 0.20
N LEU A 31 -1.13 7.35 0.61
CA LEU A 31 -1.22 8.57 -0.20
C LEU A 31 0.09 8.82 -0.97
N GLN A 32 -0.04 9.15 -2.24
CA GLN A 32 1.05 9.40 -3.17
C GLN A 32 0.94 10.80 -3.77
N ALA A 33 2.08 11.41 -4.08
CA ALA A 33 2.13 12.71 -4.76
C ALA A 33 1.74 12.62 -6.23
N PHE A 34 1.95 11.46 -6.85
CA PHE A 34 1.70 11.21 -8.26
C PHE A 34 0.82 9.98 -8.45
N PRO A 35 -0.01 9.95 -9.51
CA PRO A 35 -0.82 8.79 -9.84
C PRO A 35 0.03 7.64 -10.40
N ASN A 36 -0.60 6.48 -10.57
CA ASN A 36 -0.04 5.41 -11.38
C ASN A 36 -0.06 5.81 -12.89
N LEU A 37 0.79 5.18 -13.70
CA LEU A 37 0.93 5.47 -15.14
C LEU A 37 0.22 4.46 -16.06
N ASP A 38 -0.51 3.49 -15.49
CA ASP A 38 -1.23 2.49 -16.28
C ASP A 38 -2.49 3.10 -16.88
N SER A 39 -2.61 3.03 -18.21
CA SER A 39 -3.73 3.62 -18.96
C SER A 39 -5.09 3.03 -18.61
N ASN A 40 -5.12 1.84 -17.99
CA ASN A 40 -6.36 1.16 -17.60
C ASN A 40 -6.76 1.41 -16.15
N ILE A 41 -5.94 2.15 -15.39
CA ILE A 41 -6.20 2.38 -13.97
C ILE A 41 -6.48 3.86 -13.74
N TYR A 42 -7.69 4.14 -13.24
CA TYR A 42 -8.14 5.47 -12.90
C TYR A 42 -7.78 5.79 -11.44
N PRO A 43 -6.81 6.69 -11.17
CA PRO A 43 -6.37 7.00 -9.81
C PRO A 43 -7.47 7.70 -9.01
N VAL A 44 -7.61 7.36 -7.73
CA VAL A 44 -8.49 8.09 -6.82
C VAL A 44 -7.75 9.32 -6.29
N GLU A 45 -8.29 10.49 -6.59
CA GLU A 45 -7.74 11.79 -6.16
C GLU A 45 -8.31 12.20 -4.81
N VAL A 46 -7.46 12.77 -3.95
CA VAL A 46 -7.81 13.23 -2.61
C VAL A 46 -7.23 14.63 -2.38
N GLU A 47 -8.05 15.57 -1.94
CA GLU A 47 -7.58 16.84 -1.39
C GLU A 47 -7.18 16.62 0.07
N VAL A 48 -5.93 16.96 0.42
CA VAL A 48 -5.43 16.92 1.79
C VAL A 48 -4.95 18.31 2.20
N VAL A 49 -5.11 18.63 3.47
CA VAL A 49 -4.58 19.88 4.06
C VAL A 49 -3.34 19.52 4.86
N ASN A 50 -2.22 20.17 4.57
CA ASN A 50 -0.98 19.95 5.32
C ASN A 50 -0.95 20.82 6.59
N GLU A 51 0.13 20.67 7.37
CA GLU A 51 0.34 21.39 8.64
C GLU A 51 0.42 22.92 8.48
N LYS A 52 0.68 23.42 7.27
CA LYS A 52 0.71 24.85 6.95
C LYS A 52 -0.65 25.40 6.47
N GLY A 53 -1.68 24.56 6.41
CA GLY A 53 -2.99 24.91 5.87
C GLY A 53 -3.07 24.91 4.35
N GLU A 54 -2.04 24.42 3.65
CA GLU A 54 -2.02 24.34 2.19
C GLU A 54 -2.86 23.14 1.71
N LYS A 55 -3.73 23.38 0.73
CA LYS A 55 -4.48 22.33 0.05
C LYS A 55 -3.59 21.66 -1.00
N LEU A 56 -3.41 20.35 -0.86
CA LEU A 56 -2.61 19.53 -1.76
C LEU A 56 -3.48 18.48 -2.42
N LYS A 57 -3.29 18.30 -3.73
CA LYS A 57 -3.83 17.17 -4.45
C LYS A 57 -2.91 15.96 -4.28
N LYS A 58 -3.47 14.84 -3.82
CA LYS A 58 -2.79 13.56 -3.65
C LYS A 58 -3.60 12.44 -4.29
N TYR A 59 -3.02 11.26 -4.37
CA TYR A 59 -3.61 10.09 -4.99
C TYR A 59 -3.52 8.90 -4.05
N LEU A 60 -4.56 8.06 -3.95
CA LEU A 60 -4.43 6.76 -3.29
C LEU A 60 -3.62 5.83 -4.18
N HIS A 61 -2.62 5.12 -3.62
CA HIS A 61 -1.89 4.14 -4.43
C HIS A 61 -2.83 3.03 -4.88
N THR A 62 -2.62 2.58 -6.11
CA THR A 62 -3.32 1.42 -6.67
C THR A 62 -2.54 0.13 -6.43
N SER A 63 -1.24 0.26 -6.11
CA SER A 63 -0.33 -0.81 -5.73
C SER A 63 0.82 -0.23 -4.88
N PRO A 64 1.34 -0.97 -3.88
CA PRO A 64 2.51 -0.54 -3.11
C PRO A 64 3.85 -0.71 -3.87
N GLU A 65 3.83 -1.22 -5.10
CA GLU A 65 5.04 -1.59 -5.88
C GLU A 65 6.14 -0.53 -5.88
N ILE A 66 5.81 0.73 -6.19
CA ILE A 66 6.80 1.82 -6.25
C ILE A 66 7.42 2.08 -4.87
N ALA A 67 6.63 2.05 -3.81
CA ALA A 67 7.12 2.25 -2.45
C ALA A 67 7.99 1.06 -1.99
N MET A 68 7.58 -0.18 -2.28
CA MET A 68 8.39 -1.37 -1.98
C MET A 68 9.69 -1.41 -2.77
N LYS A 69 9.69 -1.02 -4.05
CA LYS A 69 10.91 -0.88 -4.86
C LYS A 69 11.89 0.13 -4.23
N LYS A 70 11.38 1.25 -3.70
CA LYS A 70 12.21 2.22 -2.96
C LYS A 70 12.79 1.62 -1.68
N LEU A 71 12.04 0.80 -0.93
CA LEU A 71 12.56 0.09 0.24
C LEU A 71 13.72 -0.84 -0.15
N LEU A 72 13.54 -1.65 -1.19
CA LEU A 72 14.59 -2.55 -1.70
C LEU A 72 15.82 -1.77 -2.19
N ALA A 73 15.63 -0.61 -2.81
CA ALA A 73 16.75 0.23 -3.24
C ALA A 73 17.50 0.86 -2.06
N LYS A 74 16.79 1.18 -0.96
CA LYS A 74 17.34 1.86 0.22
C LYS A 74 18.03 0.91 1.19
N TYR A 75 17.47 -0.28 1.41
CA TYR A 75 17.93 -1.25 2.41
C TYR A 75 18.55 -2.49 1.77
N LYS A 76 19.17 -2.29 0.60
CA LYS A 76 19.87 -3.32 -0.15
C LYS A 76 21.19 -3.71 0.51
#